data_AF-A0AA36N8C3-F1
#
_entry.id   AF-A0AA36N8C3-F1
#
_cell.length_a   1.000
_cell.length_b   1.000
_cell.length_c   1.000
_cell.angle_alpha   90.00
_cell.angle_beta   90.00
_cell.angle_gamma   90.00
#
_symmetry.space_group_name_H-M   'P 1'
#
loop_
_entity.id
_entity.type
_entity.pdbx_description
1 polymer ?
#
loop_
_entity_poly.entity_id
_entity_poly.type
_entity_poly.pdbx_seq_one_letter_code
_entity_poly.pdbx_strand_id
1 'polypeptide(L)'
;MGLEPLEGPYVRERRRPIFSFDEDFTYSLLEPVFRDLGRGADFERLSEESQRKFCRELDRCDVEVEPESCEEYLDSLVRLCSDITRECTGKSFKEWRLAGHAELELRKAWRHFVQLVALRDFEWENLVRYLSDPTAAWKAPGVYAVENSANMTKMVRYAISQKLMVPLQMWALLLKLAADDVPKRGYV
;
A
#
# COMPACT_ATOMS: atom_id res chain seq x y z
N MET A 1 37.10 -4.86 -23.04
CA MET A 1 36.77 -4.15 -21.79
C MET A 1 35.55 -4.82 -21.21
N GLY A 2 35.76 -5.69 -20.21
CA GLY A 2 34.65 -6.33 -19.48
C GLY A 2 34.09 -5.32 -18.49
N LEU A 3 32.78 -5.10 -18.53
CA LEU A 3 32.07 -4.41 -17.47
C LEU A 3 31.98 -5.38 -16.30
N GLU A 4 32.76 -5.14 -15.25
CA GLU A 4 32.55 -5.87 -14.00
C GLU A 4 31.18 -5.51 -13.43
N PRO A 5 30.39 -6.48 -12.96
CA PRO A 5 29.15 -6.19 -12.27
C PRO A 5 29.48 -5.46 -10.96
N LEU A 6 28.76 -4.36 -10.71
CA LEU A 6 28.81 -3.63 -9.44
C LEU A 6 28.15 -4.47 -8.34
N GLU A 7 28.79 -5.57 -7.92
CA GLU A 7 28.46 -6.33 -6.73
C GLU A 7 29.10 -5.66 -5.51
N GLY A 8 28.60 -4.48 -5.16
CA GLY A 8 28.81 -3.92 -3.83
C GLY A 8 27.72 -4.43 -2.89
N PRO A 9 28.01 -4.75 -1.60
CA PRO A 9 26.96 -4.97 -0.63
C PRO A 9 26.20 -3.65 -0.48
N TYR A 10 24.99 -3.59 -1.03
CA TYR A 10 24.07 -2.49 -0.78
C TYR A 10 23.78 -2.48 0.72
N VAL A 11 24.52 -1.65 1.45
CA VAL A 11 24.26 -1.38 2.85
C VAL A 11 22.82 -0.90 2.90
N ARG A 12 21.95 -1.63 3.61
CA ARG A 12 20.64 -1.14 4.03
C ARG A 12 20.87 0.01 5.03
N GLU A 13 21.40 1.13 4.56
CA GLU A 13 21.36 2.37 5.32
C GLU A 13 19.90 2.60 5.68
N ARG A 14 19.62 2.88 6.96
CA ARG A 14 18.27 2.96 7.53
C ARG A 14 17.39 3.91 6.72
N ARG A 15 16.67 3.35 5.74
CA ARG A 15 15.79 4.09 4.83
C ARG A 15 14.63 4.68 5.63
N ARG A 16 14.18 5.87 5.23
CA ARG A 16 12.98 6.45 5.81
C ARG A 16 11.74 5.71 5.29
N PRO A 17 10.68 5.60 6.11
CA PRO A 17 9.41 5.05 5.65
C PRO A 17 8.88 5.88 4.47
N ILE A 18 8.45 5.21 3.40
CA ILE A 18 8.01 5.84 2.14
C ILE A 18 6.51 6.11 2.17
N PHE A 19 5.74 5.21 2.80
CA PHE A 19 4.29 5.30 2.96
C PHE A 19 3.88 6.10 4.19
N SER A 20 4.86 6.48 5.03
CA SER A 20 4.78 7.34 6.23
C SER A 20 3.42 8.01 6.44
N PHE A 21 2.79 7.75 7.59
CA PHE A 21 1.44 8.20 7.89
C PHE A 21 1.17 9.67 7.52
N ASP A 22 0.26 9.83 6.56
CA ASP A 22 -0.32 11.08 6.10
C ASP A 22 -1.82 10.83 5.97
N GLU A 23 -2.60 11.45 6.85
CA GLU A 23 -4.03 11.17 7.02
C GLU A 23 -4.81 11.37 5.71
N ASP A 24 -4.70 12.54 5.10
CA ASP A 24 -5.37 12.89 3.84
C ASP A 24 -5.00 11.92 2.71
N PHE A 25 -3.71 11.59 2.59
CA PHE A 25 -3.27 10.65 1.56
C PHE A 25 -3.76 9.23 1.84
N THR A 26 -3.74 8.78 3.10
CA THR A 26 -4.20 7.45 3.48
C THR A 26 -5.70 7.29 3.23
N TYR A 27 -6.50 8.31 3.53
CA TYR A 27 -7.91 8.37 3.15
C TYR A 27 -8.08 8.29 1.64
N SER A 28 -7.33 9.09 0.87
CA SER A 28 -7.42 9.07 -0.60
C SER A 28 -7.10 7.71 -1.23
N LEU A 29 -6.22 6.92 -0.61
CA LEU A 29 -5.88 5.57 -1.05
C LEU A 29 -7.01 4.57 -0.76
N LEU A 30 -7.69 4.70 0.39
CA LEU A 30 -8.69 3.74 0.85
C LEU A 30 -10.11 4.09 0.40
N GLU A 31 -10.38 5.35 0.08
CA GLU A 31 -11.69 5.80 -0.40
C GLU A 31 -12.23 4.94 -1.56
N PRO A 32 -11.46 4.63 -2.64
CA PRO A 32 -11.96 3.82 -3.75
C PRO A 32 -12.38 2.40 -3.36
N VAL A 33 -11.88 1.88 -2.23
CA VAL A 33 -12.23 0.55 -1.73
C VAL A 33 -13.66 0.51 -1.21
N PHE A 34 -14.13 1.59 -0.57
CA PHE A 34 -15.39 1.61 0.16
C PHE A 34 -16.49 2.46 -0.49
N ARG A 35 -16.13 3.42 -1.35
CA ARG A 35 -17.03 4.44 -1.91
C ARG A 35 -18.35 3.88 -2.46
N ASP A 36 -18.31 2.74 -3.16
CA ASP A 36 -19.46 2.21 -3.91
C ASP A 36 -20.23 1.10 -3.19
N LEU A 37 -19.95 0.81 -1.92
CA LEU A 37 -20.56 -0.34 -1.22
C LEU A 37 -22.01 -0.10 -0.75
N GLY A 38 -22.52 1.13 -0.80
CA GLY A 38 -23.95 1.49 -0.69
C GLY A 38 -24.68 1.08 0.60
N ARG A 39 -23.98 0.58 1.64
CA ARG A 39 -24.57 -0.06 2.84
C ARG A 39 -24.05 0.48 4.18
N GLY A 40 -23.83 1.79 4.27
CA GLY A 40 -23.23 2.41 5.47
C GLY A 40 -21.74 2.06 5.64
N ALA A 41 -21.10 1.65 4.54
CA ALA A 41 -19.65 1.65 4.42
C ALA A 41 -19.21 3.11 4.39
N ASP A 42 -18.43 3.50 5.38
CA ASP A 42 -17.97 4.85 5.55
C ASP A 42 -16.47 4.80 5.84
N PHE A 43 -15.68 5.18 4.83
CA PHE A 43 -14.23 5.21 4.92
C PHE A 43 -13.75 6.32 5.88
N GLU A 44 -14.56 7.36 6.11
CA GLU A 44 -14.24 8.44 7.06
C GLU A 44 -14.28 7.95 8.52
N ARG A 45 -14.92 6.80 8.78
CA ARG A 45 -14.91 6.14 10.10
C ARG A 45 -13.60 5.48 10.46
N LEU A 46 -12.65 5.40 9.54
CA LEU A 46 -11.37 4.77 9.78
C LEU A 46 -10.54 5.57 10.79
N SER A 47 -10.28 4.98 11.95
CA SER A 47 -9.49 5.59 13.01
C SER A 47 -8.04 5.83 12.58
N GLU A 48 -7.46 6.89 13.15
CA GLU A 48 -6.05 7.22 13.00
C GLU A 48 -5.14 6.02 13.37
N GLU A 49 -5.54 5.22 14.37
CA GLU A 49 -4.79 4.02 14.77
C GLU A 49 -4.70 3.00 13.62
N SER A 50 -5.82 2.69 12.98
CA SER A 50 -5.88 1.76 11.85
C SER A 50 -5.14 2.30 10.62
N GLN A 51 -5.26 3.60 10.34
CA GLN A 51 -4.49 4.25 9.27
C GLN A 51 -2.97 4.16 9.52
N ARG A 52 -2.52 4.45 10.74
CA ARG A 52 -1.10 4.34 11.13
C ARG A 52 -0.60 2.91 11.02
N LYS A 53 -1.41 1.92 11.42
CA LYS A 53 -1.08 0.50 11.25
C LYS A 53 -0.94 0.15 9.78
N PHE A 54 -1.85 0.63 8.93
CA PHE A 54 -1.80 0.40 7.49
C PHE A 54 -0.53 0.95 6.86
N CYS A 55 -0.21 2.23 7.08
CA CYS A 55 1.02 2.83 6.58
C CYS A 55 2.27 2.10 7.09
N ARG A 56 2.32 1.76 8.38
CA ARG A 56 3.44 1.01 8.96
C ARG A 56 3.62 -0.35 8.31
N GLU A 57 2.53 -1.07 8.06
CA GLU A 57 2.62 -2.38 7.41
C GLU A 57 3.12 -2.22 5.97
N LEU A 58 2.64 -1.22 5.22
CA LEU A 58 3.18 -0.92 3.89
C LEU A 58 4.66 -0.53 3.92
N ASP A 59 5.09 0.24 4.92
CA ASP A 59 6.50 0.61 5.10
C ASP A 59 7.40 -0.61 5.36
N ARG A 60 6.91 -1.64 6.05
CA ARG A 60 7.66 -2.89 6.26
C ARG A 60 7.99 -3.59 4.93
N CYS A 61 7.15 -3.43 3.91
CA CYS A 61 7.39 -4.01 2.59
C CYS A 61 8.73 -3.58 1.98
N ASP A 62 9.11 -2.30 2.12
CA ASP A 62 10.32 -1.76 1.52
C ASP A 62 11.58 -2.07 2.36
N VAL A 63 11.40 -2.20 3.68
CA VAL A 63 12.51 -2.24 4.64
C VAL A 63 12.88 -3.68 5.08
N GLU A 64 11.86 -4.53 5.28
CA GLU A 64 12.00 -5.78 6.04
C GLU A 64 11.63 -7.03 5.24
N VAL A 65 10.83 -6.90 4.18
CA VAL A 65 10.21 -8.04 3.50
C VAL A 65 11.00 -8.46 2.28
N GLU A 66 11.43 -9.73 2.26
CA GLU A 66 11.95 -10.38 1.05
C GLU A 66 10.80 -11.05 0.28
N PRO A 67 10.75 -10.94 -1.06
CA PRO A 67 9.71 -11.56 -1.88
C PRO A 67 9.57 -13.07 -1.68
N GLU A 68 10.68 -13.76 -1.49
CA GLU A 68 10.74 -15.22 -1.39
C GLU A 68 10.19 -15.74 -0.04
N SER A 69 10.13 -14.89 0.98
CA SER A 69 9.72 -15.25 2.35
C SER A 69 8.68 -14.29 2.94
N CYS A 70 7.79 -13.77 2.09
CA CYS A 70 6.80 -12.75 2.50
C CYS A 70 5.47 -13.31 3.07
N GLU A 71 5.32 -14.61 3.30
CA GLU A 71 4.00 -15.20 3.61
C GLU A 71 3.37 -14.68 4.91
N GLU A 72 4.16 -14.56 5.99
CA GLU A 72 3.67 -14.02 7.27
C GLU A 72 3.26 -12.55 7.15
N TYR A 73 4.01 -11.79 6.34
CA TYR A 73 3.69 -10.40 6.03
C TYR A 73 2.37 -10.29 5.25
N LEU A 74 2.17 -11.15 4.25
CA LEU A 74 0.93 -11.19 3.48
C LEU A 74 -0.28 -11.53 4.37
N ASP A 75 -0.13 -12.49 5.30
CA ASP A 75 -1.18 -12.83 6.25
C ASP A 75 -1.49 -11.67 7.20
N SER A 76 -0.48 -10.90 7.61
CA SER A 76 -0.67 -9.68 8.42
C SER A 76 -1.44 -8.60 7.65
N LEU A 77 -1.05 -8.33 6.40
CA LEU A 77 -1.75 -7.37 5.53
C LEU A 77 -3.21 -7.75 5.30
N VAL A 78 -3.50 -9.01 4.99
CA VAL A 78 -4.88 -9.48 4.74
C VAL A 78 -5.73 -9.35 6.00
N ARG A 79 -5.19 -9.68 7.18
CA ARG A 79 -5.87 -9.46 8.47
C ARG A 79 -6.15 -7.97 8.70
N LEU A 80 -5.19 -7.11 8.43
CA LEU A 80 -5.36 -5.66 8.56
C LEU A 80 -6.43 -5.13 7.60
N CYS A 81 -6.48 -5.61 6.36
CA CYS A 81 -7.57 -5.28 5.42
C CYS A 81 -8.94 -5.70 5.96
N SER A 82 -9.04 -6.88 6.59
CA SER A 82 -10.28 -7.34 7.22
C SER A 82 -10.69 -6.45 8.40
N ASP A 83 -9.73 -6.03 9.22
CA ASP A 83 -9.97 -5.13 10.35
C ASP A 83 -10.44 -3.74 9.89
N ILE A 84 -9.76 -3.16 8.90
CA ILE A 84 -10.17 -1.89 8.28
C ILE A 84 -11.55 -2.02 7.65
N THR A 85 -11.83 -3.14 6.96
CA THR A 85 -13.17 -3.39 6.40
C THR A 85 -14.23 -3.44 7.50
N ARG A 86 -13.94 -4.10 8.63
CA ARG A 86 -14.86 -4.14 9.77
C ARG A 86 -15.10 -2.77 10.35
N GLU A 87 -14.08 -1.94 10.45
CA GLU A 87 -14.20 -0.59 10.96
C GLU A 87 -15.06 0.29 10.04
N CYS A 88 -14.78 0.26 8.74
CA CYS A 88 -15.51 1.07 7.75
C CYS A 88 -16.94 0.57 7.50
N THR A 89 -17.19 -0.74 7.58
CA THR A 89 -18.47 -1.35 7.15
C THR A 89 -19.27 -1.99 8.28
N GLY A 90 -18.69 -2.10 9.49
CA GLY A 90 -19.24 -2.87 10.60
C GLY A 90 -19.10 -4.39 10.48
N LYS A 91 -18.46 -4.91 9.42
CA LYS A 91 -18.30 -6.34 9.15
C LYS A 91 -16.90 -6.70 8.66
N SER A 92 -16.31 -7.72 9.25
CA SER A 92 -15.06 -8.34 8.78
C SER A 92 -15.27 -9.14 7.49
N PHE A 93 -14.18 -9.55 6.83
CA PHE A 93 -14.24 -10.41 5.64
C PHE A 93 -15.07 -11.68 5.84
N LYS A 94 -14.94 -12.31 7.01
CA LYS A 94 -15.72 -13.48 7.40
C LYS A 94 -17.22 -13.19 7.46
N GLU A 95 -17.60 -12.03 7.98
CA GLU A 95 -19.01 -11.61 8.10
C GLU A 95 -19.61 -11.17 6.76
N TRP A 96 -18.77 -10.66 5.87
CA TRP A 96 -19.07 -10.47 4.44
C TRP A 96 -19.16 -11.79 3.66
N ARG A 97 -18.81 -12.92 4.28
CA ARG A 97 -18.75 -14.25 3.64
C ARG A 97 -17.82 -14.27 2.43
N LEU A 98 -16.75 -13.46 2.46
CA LEU A 98 -15.67 -13.62 1.51
C LEU A 98 -15.11 -15.03 1.68
N ALA A 99 -15.35 -15.90 0.71
CA ALA A 99 -14.89 -17.28 0.75
C ALA A 99 -13.35 -17.31 0.83
N GLY A 100 -12.76 -18.41 1.31
CA GLY A 100 -11.28 -18.54 1.37
C GLY A 100 -10.59 -18.32 0.02
N HIS A 101 -11.31 -18.48 -1.10
CA HIS A 101 -10.81 -18.13 -2.44
C HIS A 101 -10.64 -16.61 -2.64
N ALA A 102 -11.53 -15.78 -2.10
CA ALA A 102 -11.43 -14.32 -2.16
C ALA A 102 -10.20 -13.81 -1.38
N GLU A 103 -9.98 -14.34 -0.18
CA GLU A 103 -8.77 -14.01 0.60
C GLU A 103 -7.49 -14.43 -0.13
N LEU A 104 -7.52 -15.57 -0.85
CA LEU A 104 -6.40 -16.01 -1.68
C LEU A 104 -6.11 -15.05 -2.85
N GLU A 105 -7.14 -14.54 -3.53
CA GLU A 105 -6.94 -13.56 -4.61
C GLU A 105 -6.40 -12.24 -4.09
N LEU A 106 -6.87 -11.77 -2.93
CA LEU A 106 -6.31 -10.59 -2.27
C LEU A 106 -4.83 -10.82 -1.88
N ARG A 107 -4.50 -12.02 -1.38
CA ARG A 107 -3.13 -12.40 -1.03
C ARG A 107 -2.20 -12.42 -2.25
N LYS A 108 -2.67 -12.90 -3.40
CA LYS A 108 -1.93 -12.83 -4.68
C LYS A 108 -1.67 -11.39 -5.10
N ALA A 109 -2.66 -10.51 -4.97
CA ALA A 109 -2.51 -9.10 -5.31
C ALA A 109 -1.48 -8.40 -4.41
N TRP A 110 -1.48 -8.70 -3.09
CA TRP A 110 -0.46 -8.20 -2.18
C TRP A 110 0.94 -8.77 -2.45
N ARG A 111 1.05 -10.04 -2.85
CA ARG A 111 2.33 -10.62 -3.28
C ARG A 111 2.87 -9.90 -4.50
N HIS A 112 2.01 -9.56 -5.45
CA HIS A 112 2.42 -8.79 -6.61
C HIS A 112 2.97 -7.42 -6.20
N PHE A 113 2.31 -6.74 -5.25
CA PHE A 113 2.83 -5.49 -4.67
C PHE A 113 4.23 -5.67 -4.05
N VAL A 114 4.45 -6.73 -3.25
CA VAL A 114 5.78 -7.04 -2.69
C VAL A 114 6.83 -7.19 -3.79
N GLN A 115 6.51 -7.93 -4.85
CA GLN A 115 7.41 -8.10 -6.00
C GLN A 115 7.70 -6.76 -6.69
N LEU A 116 6.69 -5.91 -6.89
CA LEU A 116 6.87 -4.59 -7.51
C LEU A 116 7.75 -3.65 -6.68
N VAL A 117 7.67 -3.73 -5.35
CA VAL A 117 8.55 -2.95 -4.45
C VAL A 117 9.98 -3.52 -4.50
N ALA A 118 10.13 -4.84 -4.47
CA ALA A 118 11.44 -5.50 -4.48
C ALA A 118 12.19 -5.39 -5.82
N LEU A 119 11.49 -5.31 -6.96
CA LEU A 119 12.11 -5.10 -8.27
C LEU A 119 12.88 -3.79 -8.38
N ARG A 120 12.61 -2.82 -7.48
CA ARG A 120 13.43 -1.59 -7.31
C ARG A 120 13.74 -0.93 -8.65
N ASP A 121 12.69 -0.66 -9.41
CA ASP A 121 12.84 0.05 -10.68
C ASP A 121 13.58 1.39 -10.47
N PHE A 122 14.24 1.87 -11.53
CA PHE A 122 15.10 3.04 -11.47
C PHE A 122 14.37 4.29 -10.93
N GLU A 123 13.08 4.44 -11.24
CA GLU A 123 12.27 5.55 -10.76
C GLU A 123 12.05 5.47 -9.25
N TRP A 124 11.71 4.28 -8.75
CA TRP A 124 11.53 3.98 -7.32
C TRP A 124 12.81 4.21 -6.53
N GLU A 125 13.94 3.65 -6.95
CA GLU A 125 15.21 3.84 -6.22
C GLU A 125 15.68 5.30 -6.23
N ASN A 126 15.47 6.04 -7.33
CA ASN A 126 15.74 7.47 -7.33
C ASN A 126 14.88 8.22 -6.33
N LEU A 127 13.56 7.95 -6.30
CA LEU A 127 12.64 8.55 -5.33
C LEU A 127 13.06 8.25 -3.88
N VAL A 128 13.36 6.98 -3.57
CA VAL A 128 13.71 6.53 -2.22
C VAL A 128 15.07 7.04 -1.76
N ARG A 129 16.05 7.16 -2.66
CA ARG A 129 17.36 7.74 -2.38
C ARG A 129 17.25 9.19 -1.90
N TYR A 130 16.40 10.00 -2.53
CA TYR A 130 16.15 11.38 -2.10
C TYR A 130 15.47 11.46 -0.72
N LEU A 131 14.61 10.50 -0.38
CA LEU A 131 13.95 10.44 0.93
C LEU A 131 14.91 10.00 2.05
N SER A 132 15.90 9.17 1.73
CA SER A 132 16.82 8.56 2.71
C SER A 132 18.03 9.44 3.05
N ASP A 133 18.49 10.28 2.12
CA ASP A 133 19.62 11.20 2.34
C ASP A 133 19.23 12.67 2.05
N PRO A 134 18.80 13.44 3.07
CA PRO A 134 18.51 14.88 2.88
C PRO A 134 19.76 15.71 2.56
N THR A 135 20.97 15.17 2.72
CA THR A 135 22.23 15.82 2.30
C THR A 135 22.64 15.46 0.86
N ALA A 136 22.04 14.44 0.25
CA ALA A 136 22.22 14.15 -1.18
C ALA A 136 21.68 15.29 -2.07
N ALA A 137 20.66 16.01 -1.59
CA ALA A 137 20.15 17.23 -2.23
C ALA A 137 21.23 18.32 -2.42
N TRP A 138 22.30 18.30 -1.63
CA TRP A 138 23.42 19.25 -1.71
C TRP A 138 24.57 18.78 -2.61
N LYS A 139 24.59 17.50 -3.01
CA LYS A 139 25.65 16.91 -3.84
C LYS A 139 25.25 16.70 -5.30
N ALA A 140 23.99 16.91 -5.65
CA ALA A 140 23.55 16.96 -7.04
C ALA A 140 23.92 18.33 -7.64
N PRO A 141 24.73 18.40 -8.70
CA PRO A 141 25.00 19.66 -9.38
C PRO A 141 23.74 20.09 -10.15
N GLY A 142 22.94 20.99 -9.55
CA GLY A 142 21.88 21.72 -10.26
C GLY A 142 20.48 21.65 -9.65
N VAL A 143 19.91 22.84 -9.41
CA VAL A 143 18.48 23.25 -9.51
C VAL A 143 17.45 22.70 -8.52
N TYR A 144 17.65 21.58 -7.83
CA TYR A 144 16.52 20.90 -7.15
C TYR A 144 16.32 21.15 -5.64
N ALA A 145 16.97 22.16 -5.05
CA ALA A 145 17.20 22.14 -3.60
C ALA A 145 16.08 22.72 -2.69
N VAL A 146 15.15 23.57 -3.16
CA VAL A 146 14.21 24.23 -2.20
C VAL A 146 12.76 24.34 -2.68
N GLU A 147 12.47 24.47 -3.97
CA GLU A 147 11.07 24.51 -4.49
C GLU A 147 10.45 23.11 -4.69
N ASN A 148 11.20 22.06 -4.34
CA ASN A 148 11.00 20.72 -4.87
C ASN A 148 10.33 19.74 -3.90
N SER A 149 10.09 20.12 -2.64
CA SER A 149 9.53 19.20 -1.63
C SER A 149 8.08 18.81 -1.94
N ALA A 150 7.21 19.77 -2.24
CA ALA A 150 5.80 19.52 -2.54
C ALA A 150 5.61 18.71 -3.83
N ASN A 151 6.41 19.00 -4.86
CA ASN A 151 6.39 18.23 -6.12
C ASN A 151 6.97 16.82 -5.93
N MET A 152 8.03 16.67 -5.12
CA MET A 152 8.58 15.38 -4.74
C MET A 152 7.54 14.56 -3.96
N THR A 153 6.84 15.16 -2.99
CA THR A 153 5.75 14.50 -2.25
C THR A 153 4.65 14.02 -3.20
N LYS A 154 4.26 14.81 -4.20
CA LYS A 154 3.28 14.39 -5.22
C LYS A 154 3.80 13.22 -6.06
N MET A 155 5.05 13.25 -6.50
CA MET A 155 5.66 12.15 -7.27
C MET A 155 5.73 10.85 -6.46
N VAL A 156 6.16 10.94 -5.21
CA VAL A 156 6.21 9.79 -4.28
C VAL A 156 4.81 9.21 -4.07
N ARG A 157 3.82 10.07 -3.76
CA ARG A 157 2.42 9.66 -3.59
C ARG A 157 1.85 9.01 -4.84
N TYR A 158 2.18 9.54 -6.02
CA TYR A 158 1.78 8.94 -7.29
C TYR A 158 2.40 7.56 -7.49
N ALA A 159 3.71 7.41 -7.30
CA ALA A 159 4.41 6.13 -7.43
C ALA A 159 3.86 5.07 -6.45
N ILE A 160 3.62 5.47 -5.19
CA ILE A 160 2.94 4.64 -4.19
C ILE A 160 1.56 4.18 -4.71
N SER A 161 0.75 5.13 -5.18
CA SER A 161 -0.61 4.85 -5.65
C SER A 161 -0.61 3.88 -6.83
N GLN A 162 0.36 4.00 -7.75
CA GLN A 162 0.51 3.08 -8.88
C GLN A 162 0.84 1.65 -8.40
N LYS A 163 1.78 1.50 -7.45
CA LYS A 163 2.14 0.17 -6.93
C LYS A 163 1.00 -0.46 -6.10
N LEU A 164 0.22 0.35 -5.38
CA LEU A 164 -0.92 -0.12 -4.57
C LEU A 164 -2.21 -0.35 -5.38
N MET A 165 -2.26 0.08 -6.65
CA MET A 165 -3.50 0.06 -7.43
C MET A 165 -4.13 -1.34 -7.49
N VAL A 166 -3.33 -2.36 -7.81
CA VAL A 166 -3.80 -3.74 -7.96
C VAL A 166 -4.40 -4.30 -6.67
N PRO A 167 -3.71 -4.29 -5.50
CA PRO A 167 -4.30 -4.80 -4.27
C PRO A 167 -5.53 -4.01 -3.81
N LEU A 168 -5.54 -2.67 -3.97
CA LEU A 168 -6.70 -1.85 -3.60
C LEU A 168 -7.92 -2.13 -4.49
N GLN A 169 -7.73 -2.26 -5.80
CA GLN A 169 -8.81 -2.62 -6.73
C GLN A 169 -9.34 -4.03 -6.49
N MET A 170 -8.46 -4.98 -6.21
CA MET A 170 -8.87 -6.35 -5.87
C MET A 170 -9.71 -6.35 -4.59
N TRP A 171 -9.27 -5.65 -3.54
CA TRP A 171 -10.03 -5.52 -2.31
C TRP A 171 -11.42 -4.90 -2.55
N ALA A 172 -11.49 -3.80 -3.30
CA ALA A 172 -12.74 -3.15 -3.68
C ALA A 172 -13.69 -4.12 -4.44
N LEU A 173 -13.15 -4.84 -5.43
CA LEU A 173 -13.90 -5.80 -6.24
C LEU A 173 -14.49 -6.92 -5.38
N LEU A 174 -13.69 -7.50 -4.48
CA LEU A 174 -14.15 -8.58 -3.60
C LEU A 174 -15.30 -8.12 -2.70
N LEU A 175 -15.21 -6.91 -2.13
CA LEU A 175 -16.29 -6.35 -1.33
C LEU A 175 -17.55 -6.08 -2.15
N LYS A 176 -17.41 -5.58 -3.39
CA LYS A 176 -18.54 -5.36 -4.31
C LYS A 176 -19.25 -6.67 -4.63
N LEU A 177 -18.51 -7.71 -5.01
CA LEU A 177 -19.06 -9.04 -5.29
C LEU A 177 -19.81 -9.60 -4.06
N ALA A 178 -19.23 -9.45 -2.86
CA ALA A 178 -19.89 -9.87 -1.63
C ALA A 178 -21.15 -9.05 -1.31
N ALA A 179 -21.20 -7.77 -1.69
CA ALA A 179 -22.39 -6.93 -1.51
C ALA A 179 -23.55 -7.34 -2.43
N ASP A 180 -23.25 -7.73 -3.66
CA ASP A 180 -24.23 -8.16 -4.64
C ASP A 180 -24.81 -9.56 -4.33
N ASP A 181 -24.01 -10.43 -3.72
CA ASP A 181 -24.40 -11.80 -3.37
C ASP A 181 -25.28 -11.89 -2.12
N VAL A 182 -25.47 -10.78 -1.37
CA VAL A 182 -26.43 -10.74 -0.27
C VAL A 182 -27.83 -10.61 -0.87
N PRO A 183 -28.72 -11.63 -0.69
CA PRO A 183 -30.06 -11.59 -1.24
C PRO A 183 -30.75 -10.31 -0.77
N LYS A 184 -31.23 -9.51 -1.74
CA LYS A 184 -32.10 -8.37 -1.46
C LYS A 184 -33.29 -8.94 -0.69
N ARG A 185 -33.29 -8.80 0.64
CA ARG A 185 -34.47 -9.15 1.44
C ARG A 185 -35.60 -8.34 0.83
N GLY A 186 -36.55 -9.04 0.21
CA GLY A 186 -37.76 -8.44 -0.30
C GLY A 186 -38.36 -7.66 0.85
N TYR A 187 -38.44 -6.34 0.69
CA TYR A 187 -39.37 -5.56 1.47
C TYR A 187 -40.75 -6.08 1.09
N VAL A 188 -41.40 -6.72 2.07
CA VAL A 188 -42.81 -7.10 2.03
C VAL A 188 -43.65 -5.84 1.97
#